data_AF-A0A0X3ASA1-F1
#
_entry.id   AF-A0A0X3ASA1-F1
#
_cell.length_a   1.000
_cell.length_b   1.000
_cell.length_c   1.000
_cell.angle_alpha   90.00
_cell.angle_beta   90.00
_cell.angle_gamma   90.00
#
_symmetry.space_group_name_H-M   'P 1'
#
loop_
_entity.id
_entity.type
_entity.pdbx_description
1 polymer ?
#
loop_
_entity_poly.entity_id
_entity_poly.type
_entity_poly.pdbx_seq_one_letter_code
_entity_poly.pdbx_strand_id
1 'polypeptide(L)'
;MGEIIIFSIPGFALLETIKDIGIKKLEGKTVWDITNAFSSDAPVNGVIKLISSSEEFLSENVQKLIPLYHVVKAMNTIEVHLMY
;
A
#
# COMPACT_ATOMS: atom_id res chain seq x y z
N MET A 1 17.89 -8.15 11.45
CA MET A 1 17.22 -7.47 10.31
C MET A 1 15.74 -7.78 10.40
N GLY A 2 14.85 -6.82 10.13
CA GLY A 2 13.40 -7.05 10.19
C GLY A 2 12.91 -7.98 9.07
N GLU A 3 12.00 -8.88 9.43
CA GLU A 3 11.37 -9.88 8.53
C GLU A 3 10.16 -9.30 7.78
N ILE A 4 9.57 -8.21 8.31
CA ILE A 4 8.40 -7.54 7.76
C ILE A 4 8.75 -6.08 7.48
N ILE A 5 8.31 -5.56 6.33
CA ILE A 5 8.29 -4.14 5.99
C ILE A 5 6.84 -3.68 5.97
N ILE A 6 6.55 -2.60 6.68
CA ILE A 6 5.21 -1.99 6.73
C ILE A 6 5.23 -0.69 5.93
N PHE A 7 4.30 -0.55 4.99
CA PHE A 7 4.12 0.68 4.24
C PHE A 7 3.05 1.57 4.87
N SER A 8 3.48 2.44 5.79
CA SER A 8 2.64 3.40 6.52
C SER A 8 2.65 4.79 5.85
N ILE A 9 2.40 4.84 4.54
CA ILE A 9 2.50 6.05 3.70
C ILE A 9 1.18 6.31 2.96
N PRO A 10 0.99 7.51 2.35
CA PRO A 10 -0.16 7.75 1.49
C PRO A 10 -0.22 6.76 0.33
N GLY A 11 -1.40 6.19 0.04
CA GLY A 11 -1.56 5.15 -0.99
C GLY A 11 -1.11 5.59 -2.38
N PHE A 12 -1.34 6.85 -2.75
CA PHE A 12 -0.89 7.41 -4.03
C PHE A 12 0.63 7.45 -4.23
N ALA A 13 1.40 7.36 -3.14
CA ALA A 13 2.86 7.35 -3.20
C ALA A 13 3.46 5.93 -3.19
N LEU A 14 2.65 4.88 -2.98
CA LEU A 14 3.14 3.54 -2.66
C LEU A 14 4.01 2.92 -3.76
N LEU A 15 3.50 2.91 -5.00
CA LEU A 15 4.22 2.30 -6.12
C LEU A 15 5.55 3.00 -6.41
N GLU A 16 5.57 4.33 -6.33
CA GLU A 16 6.79 5.10 -6.58
C GLU A 16 7.80 4.90 -5.44
N THR A 17 7.33 4.89 -4.19
CA THR A 17 8.17 4.61 -3.03
C THR A 17 8.85 3.24 -3.14
N ILE A 18 8.14 2.21 -3.62
CA ILE A 18 8.72 0.87 -3.81
C ILE A 18 9.83 0.90 -4.87
N LYS A 19 9.65 1.66 -5.97
CA LYS A 19 10.68 1.82 -7.00
C LYS A 19 11.89 2.57 -6.45
N ASP A 20 11.68 3.65 -5.70
CA ASP A 20 12.74 4.48 -5.10
C ASP A 20 13.58 3.71 -4.07
N ILE A 21 12.94 2.89 -3.24
CA ILE A 21 13.64 1.99 -2.31
C ILE A 21 14.52 1.02 -3.09
N GLY A 22 14.01 0.52 -4.21
CA GLY A 22 14.62 -0.50 -5.06
C GLY A 22 14.24 -1.90 -4.61
N ILE A 23 13.69 -2.68 -5.54
CA ILE A 23 13.05 -3.99 -5.30
C ILE A 23 13.95 -4.96 -4.52
N LYS A 24 15.26 -4.99 -4.81
CA LYS A 24 16.21 -5.89 -4.13
C LYS A 24 16.30 -5.68 -2.62
N LYS A 25 15.99 -4.47 -2.12
CA LYS A 25 16.03 -4.21 -0.66
C LYS A 25 14.84 -4.81 0.08
N LEU A 26 13.80 -5.21 -0.65
CA LEU A 26 12.64 -5.91 -0.13
C LEU A 26 12.87 -7.44 -0.08
N GLU A 27 14.07 -7.90 -0.46
CA GLU A 27 14.31 -9.33 -0.65
C GLU A 27 14.20 -10.18 0.61
N GLY A 28 13.43 -11.26 0.50
CA GLY A 28 13.13 -12.19 1.60
C GLY A 28 12.24 -11.60 2.70
N LYS A 29 11.59 -10.46 2.46
CA LYS A 29 10.73 -9.79 3.46
C LYS A 29 9.26 -9.88 3.08
N THR A 30 8.40 -9.99 4.09
CA THR A 30 6.96 -9.80 3.91
C THR A 30 6.67 -8.32 3.78
N VAL A 31 5.92 -7.93 2.75
CA VAL A 31 5.48 -6.56 2.51
C VAL A 31 4.06 -6.39 3.04
N TRP A 32 3.90 -5.65 4.12
CA TRP A 32 2.62 -5.33 4.72
C TRP A 32 2.12 -3.97 4.20
N ASP A 33 1.16 -4.01 3.29
CA ASP A 33 0.46 -2.84 2.77
C ASP A 33 -0.73 -2.51 3.70
N ILE A 34 -0.60 -1.43 4.47
CA ILE A 34 -1.67 -0.89 5.32
C ILE A 34 -2.37 0.33 4.71
N THR A 35 -2.03 0.69 3.47
CA THR A 35 -2.50 1.92 2.83
C THR A 35 -3.97 1.85 2.44
N ASN A 36 -4.63 3.00 2.32
CA ASN A 36 -5.86 3.12 1.55
C ASN A 36 -5.56 3.73 0.18
N ALA A 37 -6.22 3.25 -0.87
CA ALA A 37 -5.99 3.68 -2.25
C ALA A 37 -6.60 5.06 -2.55
N PHE A 38 -6.42 6.02 -1.65
CA PHE A 38 -6.93 7.38 -1.79
C PHE A 38 -6.02 8.20 -2.70
N SER A 39 -6.63 9.01 -3.57
CA SER A 39 -5.92 10.02 -4.34
C SER A 39 -5.50 11.20 -3.45
N SER A 40 -4.63 12.07 -3.97
CA SER A 40 -4.30 13.34 -3.34
C SER A 40 -5.36 14.43 -3.57
N ASP A 41 -6.39 14.15 -4.36
CA ASP A 41 -7.45 15.10 -4.69
C ASP A 41 -8.33 15.35 -3.45
N ALA A 42 -8.83 16.57 -3.32
CA ALA A 42 -9.82 16.89 -2.29
C ALA A 42 -11.12 16.07 -2.52
N PRO A 43 -11.83 15.65 -1.45
CA PRO A 43 -13.11 14.98 -1.59
C PRO A 43 -14.13 15.85 -2.32
N VAL A 44 -14.92 15.24 -3.20
CA VAL A 44 -16.01 15.93 -3.92
C VAL A 44 -17.32 15.42 -3.37
N ASN A 45 -18.16 16.32 -2.84
CA ASN A 45 -19.43 15.97 -2.19
C ASN A 45 -19.29 14.91 -1.08
N GLY A 46 -18.19 14.96 -0.31
CA GLY A 46 -17.91 13.99 0.75
C GLY A 46 -17.39 12.63 0.27
N VAL A 47 -17.17 12.45 -1.04
CA VAL A 47 -16.66 11.20 -1.61
C VAL A 47 -15.16 11.36 -1.89
N ILE A 48 -14.36 10.45 -1.33
CA ILE A 48 -12.92 10.36 -1.58
C ILE A 48 -12.70 9.61 -2.89
N LYS A 49 -11.92 10.21 -3.79
CA LYS A 49 -11.53 9.56 -5.04
C LYS A 49 -10.45 8.52 -4.80
N LEU A 50 -10.66 7.31 -5.33
CA LEU A 50 -9.69 6.23 -5.31
C LEU A 50 -8.74 6.30 -6.52
N ILE A 51 -7.50 5.84 -6.34
CA ILE A 51 -6.51 5.68 -7.43
C ILE A 51 -6.53 4.27 -8.04
N SER A 52 -7.34 3.38 -7.50
CA SER A 52 -7.56 2.01 -7.98
C SER A 52 -8.91 1.93 -8.72
N SER A 53 -9.09 0.90 -9.55
CA SER A 53 -10.39 0.63 -10.18
C SER A 53 -11.23 -0.32 -9.33
N SER A 54 -12.45 -0.62 -9.77
CA SER A 54 -13.28 -1.68 -9.16
C SER A 54 -12.76 -3.10 -9.43
N GLU A 55 -11.90 -3.25 -10.43
CA GLU A 55 -11.39 -4.54 -10.92
C GLU A 55 -9.94 -4.81 -10.50
N GLU A 56 -9.22 -3.78 -10.05
CA GLU A 56 -7.81 -3.88 -9.70
C GLU A 56 -7.50 -3.04 -8.46
N PHE A 57 -7.04 -3.70 -7.41
CA PHE A 57 -6.63 -3.06 -6.15
C PHE A 57 -5.17 -2.60 -6.19
N LEU A 58 -4.86 -1.54 -5.43
CA LEU A 58 -3.48 -1.03 -5.29
C LEU A 58 -2.49 -2.13 -4.85
N SER A 59 -2.91 -3.03 -3.95
CA SER A 59 -2.09 -4.14 -3.48
C SER A 59 -1.77 -5.16 -4.58
N GLU A 60 -2.65 -5.35 -5.56
CA GLU A 60 -2.36 -6.21 -6.71
C GLU A 60 -1.30 -5.58 -7.61
N ASN A 61 -1.37 -4.25 -7.80
CA ASN A 61 -0.34 -3.50 -8.53
C ASN A 61 1.02 -3.57 -7.82
N VAL A 62 1.02 -3.53 -6.49
CA VAL A 62 2.22 -3.78 -5.70
C VAL A 62 2.71 -5.21 -5.93
N GLN A 63 1.86 -6.23 -5.81
CA GLN A 63 2.25 -7.63 -6.02
C GLN A 63 2.80 -7.89 -7.44
N LYS A 64 2.26 -7.23 -8.47
CA LYS A 64 2.78 -7.27 -9.85
C LYS A 64 4.16 -6.62 -9.97
N LEU A 65 4.39 -5.50 -9.27
CA LEU A 65 5.68 -4.81 -9.24
C LEU A 65 6.76 -5.63 -8.52
N ILE A 66 6.37 -6.38 -7.50
CA ILE A 66 7.25 -7.17 -6.64
C ILE A 66 6.81 -8.65 -6.61
N PRO A 67 6.87 -9.38 -7.74
CA PRO A 67 6.22 -10.69 -7.92
C PRO A 67 6.84 -11.83 -7.10
N LEU A 68 8.09 -11.67 -6.65
CA LEU A 68 8.81 -12.66 -5.84
C LEU A 68 8.60 -12.48 -4.33
N TYR A 69 7.77 -11.52 -3.94
CA TYR A 69 7.60 -11.10 -2.55
C TYR A 69 6.16 -11.34 -2.08
N HIS A 70 5.98 -11.51 -0.78
CA HIS A 70 4.67 -11.73 -0.19
C HIS A 70 4.04 -10.41 0.20
N VAL A 71 3.08 -9.93 -0.60
CA VAL A 71 2.31 -8.73 -0.30
C VAL A 71 1.07 -9.10 0.51
N VAL A 72 0.95 -8.53 1.71
CA VAL A 72 -0.17 -8.72 2.62
C VAL A 72 -0.92 -7.40 2.77
N LYS A 73 -2.18 -7.37 2.32
CA LYS A 73 -3.10 -6.25 2.52
C LYS A 73 -3.87 -6.46 3.82
N ALA A 74 -3.64 -5.63 4.83
CA ALA A 74 -4.36 -5.70 6.10
C ALA A 74 -4.33 -4.36 6.84
N MET A 75 -5.19 -4.21 7.86
CA MET A 75 -5.30 -3.04 8.75
C MET A 75 -5.84 -1.75 8.11
N ASN A 76 -6.05 -1.70 6.79
CA ASN A 76 -6.54 -0.50 6.11
C ASN A 76 -8.02 -0.16 6.41
N THR A 77 -8.74 -1.05 7.09
CA THR A 77 -10.16 -0.90 7.48
C THR A 77 -10.36 -0.59 8.96
N ILE A 78 -9.27 -0.44 9.71
CA ILE A 78 -9.30 -0.13 11.14
C ILE A 78 -8.62 1.24 11.32
N GLU A 79 -9.24 2.10 12.09
CA GLU A 79 -8.65 3.40 12.44
C GLU A 79 -7.53 3.23 13.47
N VAL A 80 -6.49 4.07 13.38
CA VAL A 80 -5.31 3.98 14.26
C VAL A 80 -5.67 4.10 15.74
N HIS A 81 -6.70 4.89 16.07
CA HIS A 81 -7.17 5.06 17.44
C HIS A 81 -7.87 3.81 18.01
N LEU A 82 -8.05 2.74 17.24
CA LEU A 82 -8.57 1.46 17.71
C LEU A 82 -7.47 0.41 17.91
N MET A 83 -6.21 0.73 17.56
CA MET A 83 -5.06 -0.18 17.61
C MET A 83 -4.25 -0.02 18.91
N TYR A 84 -4.90 -0.12 20.07
CA TYR A 84 -4.28 -0.03 21.40
C TYR A 84 -3.58 -1.33 21.84
#